data_AF-A0A0K1NHR9-F1
#
_entry.id   AF-A0A0K1NHR9-F1
#
_cell.length_a   1.000
_cell.length_b   1.000
_cell.length_c   1.000
_cell.angle_alpha   90.00
_cell.angle_beta   90.00
_cell.angle_gamma   90.00
#
_symmetry.space_group_name_H-M   'P 1'
#
loop_
_entity.id
_entity.type
_entity.pdbx_description
1 polymer ?
#
loop_
_entity_poly.entity_id
_entity_poly.type
_entity_poly.pdbx_seq_one_letter_code
_entity_poly.pdbx_strand_id
1 'polypeptide(L)'
;MEVKRCDYVSVLEIAQYLCGEIQKNLMSRHVREIRNLLSSYSKGKEVTQRALGLMKPLGRSLVLANPSYSPLLSAAISDRIEGRMKAYDKWKGLVSAGRSWDHKKEIQRLQGDKHWSCDKSKHILFFYDLWSNIHYGFIGKAAGFTEWELTAGAGVAQLKDNNRTFTSWTSQYFQNRFRNIGDADFLAAFDDASDNEAIKIGFRLYDRFGRTPSLLTAQSILSEMYKSYQNNGLINIKKCPNH
;
A
#
# COMPACT_ATOMS: atom_id res chain seq x y z
N MET A 1 -24.75 28.58 28.92
CA MET A 1 -24.33 27.81 27.75
C MET A 1 -24.29 26.35 28.15
N GLU A 2 -25.20 25.52 27.66
CA GLU A 2 -25.09 24.06 27.84
C GLU A 2 -23.82 23.59 27.12
N VAL A 3 -22.87 23.03 27.88
CA VAL A 3 -21.76 22.26 27.30
C VAL A 3 -22.39 21.01 26.68
N LYS A 4 -22.68 21.05 25.38
CA LYS A 4 -23.15 19.87 24.64
C LYS A 4 -22.10 18.78 24.83
N ARG A 5 -22.47 17.69 25.50
CA ARG A 5 -21.59 16.54 25.69
C ARG A 5 -21.17 16.03 24.31
N CYS A 6 -19.86 15.88 24.07
CA CYS A 6 -19.39 15.35 22.80
C CYS A 6 -19.65 13.83 22.74
N ASP A 7 -20.67 13.45 21.95
CA ASP A 7 -21.12 12.08 21.78
C ASP A 7 -20.28 11.25 20.81
N TYR A 8 -19.20 11.80 20.25
CA TYR A 8 -18.29 11.06 19.38
C TYR A 8 -17.33 10.20 20.23
N VAL A 9 -17.07 8.99 19.74
CA VAL A 9 -16.09 8.06 20.30
C VAL A 9 -14.69 8.67 20.25
N SER A 10 -13.84 8.33 21.22
CA SER A 10 -12.47 8.81 21.27
C SER A 10 -11.66 8.33 20.08
N VAL A 11 -10.96 9.24 19.39
CA VAL A 11 -10.05 8.89 18.30
C VAL A 11 -8.93 7.93 18.76
N LEU A 12 -8.58 7.95 20.04
CA LEU A 12 -7.53 7.11 20.59
C LEU A 12 -7.88 5.62 20.48
N GLU A 13 -9.15 5.26 20.67
CA GLU A 13 -9.63 3.87 20.56
C GLU A 13 -9.45 3.35 19.13
N ILE A 14 -9.74 4.19 18.13
CA ILE A 14 -9.58 3.85 16.73
C ILE A 14 -8.10 3.72 16.35
N ALA A 15 -7.25 4.62 16.85
CA ALA A 15 -5.82 4.58 16.63
C ALA A 15 -5.16 3.35 17.30
N GLN A 16 -5.66 2.93 18.47
CA GLN A 16 -5.21 1.69 19.14
C GLN A 16 -5.56 0.45 18.32
N TYR A 17 -6.80 0.37 17.82
CA TYR A 17 -7.22 -0.70 16.93
C TYR A 17 -6.34 -0.76 15.67
N LEU A 18 -6.12 0.37 15.00
CA LEU A 18 -5.30 0.41 13.79
C LEU A 18 -3.84 -0.01 14.06
N CYS A 19 -3.28 0.44 15.18
CA CYS A 19 -1.94 0.04 15.61
C CYS A 19 -1.83 -1.48 15.77
N GLY A 20 -2.82 -2.11 16.42
CA GLY A 20 -2.87 -3.56 16.58
C GLY A 20 -2.97 -4.30 15.24
N GLU A 21 -3.82 -3.83 14.33
CA GLU A 21 -3.95 -4.43 13.00
C GLU A 21 -2.66 -4.29 12.18
N ILE A 22 -1.97 -3.14 12.22
CA ILE A 22 -0.66 -2.98 11.57
C ILE A 22 0.34 -4.01 12.11
N GLN A 23 0.49 -4.10 13.44
CA GLN A 23 1.47 -4.99 14.06
C GLN A 23 1.18 -6.47 13.73
N LYS A 24 -0.09 -6.86 13.77
CA LYS A 24 -0.55 -8.20 13.40
C LYS A 24 -0.32 -8.51 11.92
N ASN A 25 -0.75 -7.61 11.02
CA ASN A 25 -0.70 -7.85 9.58
C ASN A 25 0.74 -7.84 9.05
N LEU A 26 1.62 -7.04 9.66
CA LEU A 26 3.04 -7.04 9.34
C LEU A 26 3.72 -8.40 9.54
N MET A 27 3.28 -9.14 10.58
CA MET A 27 3.78 -10.48 10.91
C MET A 27 3.04 -11.59 10.15
N SER A 28 2.05 -11.25 9.33
CA SER A 28 1.25 -12.24 8.60
C SER A 28 2.05 -12.94 7.49
N ARG A 29 1.61 -14.15 7.14
CA ARG A 29 2.09 -14.85 5.94
C ARG A 29 1.85 -14.05 4.66
N HIS A 30 0.78 -13.25 4.61
CA HIS A 30 0.39 -12.49 3.43
C HIS A 30 1.46 -11.47 3.04
N VAL A 31 1.97 -10.70 4.02
CA VAL A 31 3.05 -9.73 3.79
C VAL A 31 4.33 -10.43 3.32
N ARG A 32 4.69 -11.58 3.90
CA ARG A 32 5.86 -12.36 3.46
C ARG A 32 5.72 -12.87 2.03
N GLU A 33 4.56 -13.42 1.70
CA GLU A 33 4.27 -13.95 0.36
C GLU A 33 4.32 -12.85 -0.70
N ILE A 34 3.69 -11.69 -0.44
CA ILE A 34 3.74 -10.54 -1.34
C ILE A 34 5.19 -10.07 -1.51
N ARG A 35 5.95 -9.95 -0.42
CA ARG A 35 7.37 -9.57 -0.48
C ARG A 35 8.21 -10.52 -1.31
N ASN A 36 7.98 -11.83 -1.17
CA ASN A 36 8.69 -12.84 -1.94
C ASN A 36 8.34 -12.74 -3.43
N LEU A 37 7.08 -12.52 -3.77
CA LEU A 37 6.63 -12.29 -5.15
C LEU A 37 7.28 -11.05 -5.78
N LEU A 38 7.45 -9.98 -5.00
CA LEU A 38 8.04 -8.71 -5.47
C LEU A 38 9.57 -8.74 -5.59
N SER A 39 10.26 -9.52 -4.76
CA SER A 39 11.73 -9.50 -4.66
C SER A 39 12.44 -10.72 -5.23
N SER A 40 11.80 -11.89 -5.17
CA SER A 40 12.49 -13.19 -5.28
C SER A 40 11.84 -14.15 -6.28
N TYR A 41 10.85 -13.70 -7.05
CA TYR A 41 10.22 -14.54 -8.07
C TYR A 41 11.20 -14.85 -9.22
N SER A 42 11.41 -16.14 -9.53
CA SER A 42 12.50 -16.62 -10.41
C SER A 42 12.14 -17.81 -11.32
N LYS A 43 10.85 -18.06 -11.57
CA LYS A 43 10.38 -19.24 -12.31
C LYS A 43 11.02 -19.37 -13.71
N GLY A 44 10.99 -18.30 -14.51
CA GLY A 44 11.56 -18.24 -15.84
C GLY A 44 13.07 -18.35 -15.84
N LYS A 45 13.75 -17.70 -14.88
CA LYS A 45 15.20 -17.84 -14.68
C LYS A 45 15.58 -19.28 -14.40
N GLU A 46 14.88 -19.96 -13.49
CA GLU A 46 15.15 -21.35 -13.13
C GLU A 46 14.96 -22.30 -14.31
N VAL A 47 13.87 -22.14 -15.07
CA VAL A 47 13.62 -22.92 -16.29
C VAL A 47 14.72 -22.68 -17.33
N THR A 48 15.08 -21.42 -17.56
CA THR A 48 16.13 -21.05 -18.53
C THR A 48 17.50 -21.59 -18.10
N GLN A 49 17.85 -21.49 -16.83
CA GLN A 49 19.12 -22.01 -16.30
C GLN A 49 19.19 -23.53 -16.42
N ARG A 50 18.09 -24.25 -16.11
CA ARG A 50 18.02 -25.71 -16.32
C ARG A 50 18.21 -26.06 -17.79
N ALA A 51 17.51 -25.38 -18.70
CA ALA A 51 17.67 -25.61 -20.14
C ALA A 51 19.11 -25.37 -20.62
N LEU A 52 19.75 -24.28 -20.18
CA LEU A 52 21.16 -23.98 -20.49
C LEU A 52 22.12 -25.03 -19.90
N GLY A 53 21.81 -25.58 -18.73
CA GLY A 53 22.60 -26.63 -18.08
C GLY A 53 22.58 -27.97 -18.81
N LEU A 54 21.54 -28.23 -19.62
CA LEU A 54 21.42 -29.44 -20.44
C LEU A 54 22.10 -29.29 -21.82
N MET A 55 22.56 -28.09 -22.19
CA MET A 55 23.19 -27.84 -23.49
C MET A 55 24.67 -28.22 -23.50
N LYS A 56 25.17 -28.69 -24.66
CA LYS A 56 26.61 -28.88 -24.90
C LYS A 56 27.37 -27.54 -24.80
N PRO A 57 28.67 -27.53 -24.44
CA PRO A 57 29.43 -26.29 -24.23
C PRO A 57 29.37 -25.30 -25.39
N LEU A 58 29.54 -25.78 -26.64
CA LEU A 58 29.46 -24.92 -27.82
C LEU A 58 28.05 -24.33 -28.01
N GLY A 59 27.01 -25.15 -27.86
CA GLY A 59 25.61 -24.70 -27.96
C GLY A 59 25.25 -23.65 -26.90
N ARG A 60 25.70 -23.87 -25.65
CA ARG A 60 25.54 -22.90 -24.56
C ARG A 60 26.26 -21.58 -24.86
N SER A 61 27.48 -21.65 -25.38
CA SER A 61 28.25 -20.45 -25.73
C SER A 61 27.58 -19.64 -26.84
N LEU A 62 27.02 -20.30 -27.86
CA LEU A 62 26.30 -19.64 -28.95
C LEU A 62 25.03 -18.93 -28.47
N VAL A 63 24.25 -19.57 -27.60
CA VAL A 63 23.03 -18.97 -27.02
C VAL A 63 23.35 -17.76 -26.13
N LEU A 64 24.43 -17.82 -25.34
CA LEU A 64 24.82 -16.72 -24.46
C LEU A 64 25.53 -15.58 -25.18
N ALA A 65 26.18 -15.83 -26.32
CA ALA A 65 26.92 -14.83 -27.07
C ALA A 65 26.04 -13.82 -27.82
N ASN A 66 24.72 -14.06 -27.90
CA ASN A 66 23.80 -13.16 -28.62
C ASN A 66 23.27 -12.05 -27.68
N PRO A 67 23.81 -10.81 -27.73
CA PRO A 67 23.58 -9.79 -26.71
C PRO A 67 22.20 -9.14 -26.82
N SER A 68 21.60 -9.17 -28.02
CA SER A 68 20.32 -8.53 -28.30
C SER A 68 19.15 -9.18 -27.54
N TYR A 69 19.29 -10.43 -27.12
CA TYR A 69 18.31 -11.16 -26.30
C TYR A 69 19.02 -12.19 -25.41
N SER A 70 19.63 -11.76 -24.31
CA SER A 70 20.10 -12.70 -23.28
C SER A 70 18.88 -13.44 -22.69
N PRO A 71 18.73 -14.77 -22.87
CA PRO A 71 17.54 -15.48 -22.42
C PRO A 71 17.36 -15.41 -20.90
N LEU A 72 18.46 -15.35 -20.15
CA LEU A 72 18.44 -15.16 -18.70
C LEU A 72 17.95 -13.76 -18.32
N LEU A 73 18.33 -12.73 -19.07
CA LEU A 73 17.84 -11.37 -18.85
C LEU A 73 16.35 -11.24 -19.20
N SER A 74 15.93 -11.79 -20.35
CA SER A 74 14.52 -11.80 -20.75
C SER A 74 13.65 -12.55 -19.73
N ALA A 75 14.12 -13.70 -19.27
CA ALA A 75 13.46 -14.46 -18.21
C ALA A 75 13.40 -13.68 -16.89
N ALA A 76 14.48 -12.98 -16.51
CA ALA A 76 14.51 -12.12 -15.33
C ALA A 76 13.46 -10.99 -15.37
N ILE A 77 13.31 -10.35 -16.53
CA ILE A 77 12.33 -9.29 -16.73
C ILE A 77 10.92 -9.87 -16.68
N SER A 78 10.68 -11.00 -17.35
CA SER A 78 9.39 -11.71 -17.32
C SER A 78 9.00 -12.11 -15.90
N ASP A 79 9.94 -12.67 -15.13
CA ASP A 79 9.76 -13.03 -13.73
C ASP A 79 9.38 -11.83 -12.86
N ARG A 80 10.08 -10.69 -13.00
CA ARG A 80 9.74 -9.47 -12.26
C ARG A 80 8.31 -9.01 -12.53
N ILE A 81 7.86 -9.10 -13.79
CA ILE A 81 6.51 -8.71 -14.19
C ILE A 81 5.48 -9.70 -13.64
N GLU A 82 5.70 -11.00 -13.79
CA GLU A 82 4.77 -12.04 -13.31
C GLU A 82 4.65 -12.04 -11.78
N GLY A 83 5.78 -11.99 -11.07
CA GLY A 83 5.79 -11.90 -9.61
C GLY A 83 4.99 -10.69 -9.11
N ARG A 84 5.16 -9.54 -9.76
CA ARG A 84 4.44 -8.32 -9.41
C ARG A 84 2.94 -8.38 -9.71
N MET A 85 2.53 -8.99 -10.82
CA MET A 85 1.11 -9.25 -11.09
C MET A 85 0.46 -10.13 -10.03
N LYS A 86 1.15 -11.20 -9.61
CA LYS A 86 0.68 -12.09 -8.53
C LYS A 86 0.60 -11.36 -7.20
N ALA A 87 1.55 -10.47 -6.93
CA ALA A 87 1.55 -9.63 -5.74
C ALA A 87 0.32 -8.70 -5.72
N TYR A 88 -0.04 -8.09 -6.85
CA TYR A 88 -1.23 -7.24 -6.96
C TYR A 88 -2.54 -8.01 -6.80
N ASP A 89 -2.67 -9.17 -7.45
CA ASP A 89 -3.87 -10.01 -7.30
C ASP A 89 -4.08 -10.41 -5.83
N LYS A 90 -2.99 -10.81 -5.17
CA LYS A 90 -3.02 -11.14 -3.74
C LYS A 90 -3.33 -9.94 -2.86
N TRP A 91 -2.73 -8.78 -3.14
CA TRP A 91 -2.99 -7.54 -2.42
C TRP A 91 -4.47 -7.14 -2.55
N LYS A 92 -5.01 -7.14 -3.77
CA LYS A 92 -6.43 -6.88 -4.06
C LYS A 92 -7.33 -7.79 -3.23
N GLY A 93 -7.06 -9.10 -3.22
CA GLY A 93 -7.83 -10.07 -2.43
C GLY A 93 -7.84 -9.83 -0.92
N LEU A 94 -6.95 -8.97 -0.40
CA LEU A 94 -6.87 -8.62 1.02
C LEU A 94 -7.51 -7.26 1.33
N VAL A 95 -7.40 -6.28 0.42
CA VAL A 95 -7.85 -4.88 0.65
C VAL A 95 -9.23 -4.55 0.06
N SER A 96 -9.76 -5.39 -0.84
CA SER A 96 -11.10 -5.18 -1.41
C SER A 96 -12.20 -5.15 -0.34
N ALA A 97 -13.34 -4.54 -0.66
CA ALA A 97 -14.46 -4.40 0.25
C ALA A 97 -14.84 -5.73 0.93
N GLY A 98 -14.95 -5.70 2.26
CA GLY A 98 -15.28 -6.86 3.10
C GLY A 98 -14.18 -7.91 3.23
N ARG A 99 -12.95 -7.63 2.77
CA ARG A 99 -11.79 -8.52 2.97
C ARG A 99 -11.04 -8.19 4.26
N SER A 100 -10.04 -9.02 4.59
CA SER A 100 -9.39 -9.01 5.91
C SER A 100 -8.66 -7.71 6.25
N TRP A 101 -8.24 -6.92 5.25
CA TRP A 101 -7.59 -5.62 5.46
C TRP A 101 -8.52 -4.44 5.16
N ASP A 102 -9.78 -4.69 4.79
CA ASP A 102 -10.80 -3.66 4.74
C ASP A 102 -11.34 -3.39 6.15
N HIS A 103 -10.66 -2.48 6.85
CA HIS A 103 -11.00 -2.15 8.23
C HIS A 103 -12.18 -1.18 8.36
N LYS A 104 -12.76 -0.72 7.26
CA LYS A 104 -13.77 0.36 7.25
C LYS A 104 -14.98 0.02 8.12
N LYS A 105 -15.55 -1.19 7.92
CA LYS A 105 -16.73 -1.65 8.66
C LYS A 105 -16.48 -1.79 10.16
N GLU A 106 -15.33 -2.36 10.54
CA GLU A 106 -15.00 -2.55 11.95
C GLU A 106 -14.76 -1.20 12.64
N ILE A 107 -14.13 -0.25 11.94
CA ILE A 107 -13.93 1.10 12.47
C ILE A 107 -15.26 1.85 12.63
N GLN A 108 -16.18 1.73 11.66
CA GLN A 108 -17.54 2.27 11.80
C GLN A 108 -18.23 1.70 13.05
N ARG A 109 -18.14 0.38 13.27
CA ARG A 109 -18.68 -0.28 14.46
C ARG A 109 -18.05 0.27 15.75
N LEU A 110 -16.73 0.42 15.79
CA LEU A 110 -16.01 1.00 16.94
C LEU A 110 -16.40 2.46 17.19
N GLN A 111 -16.77 3.21 16.15
CA GLN A 111 -17.27 4.57 16.27
C GLN A 111 -18.76 4.64 16.68
N GLY A 112 -19.41 3.52 16.99
CA GLY A 112 -20.83 3.45 17.33
C GLY A 112 -21.73 3.74 16.13
N ASP A 113 -21.36 3.19 14.97
CA ASP A 113 -22.00 3.39 13.65
C ASP A 113 -22.03 4.85 13.19
N LYS A 114 -21.17 5.69 13.80
CA LYS A 114 -20.87 7.05 13.34
C LYS A 114 -19.72 7.01 12.35
N HIS A 115 -19.73 7.96 11.41
CA HIS A 115 -18.63 8.12 10.45
C HIS A 115 -17.43 8.89 11.02
N TRP A 116 -17.53 9.42 12.23
CA TRP A 116 -16.53 10.30 12.82
C TRP A 116 -16.14 9.86 14.23
N SER A 117 -14.85 9.92 14.54
CA SER A 117 -14.29 9.87 15.89
C SER A 117 -13.69 11.22 16.27
N CYS A 118 -13.61 11.53 17.56
CA CYS A 118 -13.19 12.84 18.05
C CYS A 118 -11.94 12.78 18.91
N ASP A 119 -10.97 13.65 18.61
CA ASP A 119 -10.02 14.09 19.62
C ASP A 119 -10.66 15.22 20.42
N LYS A 120 -11.17 14.87 21.61
CA LYS A 120 -11.85 15.83 22.50
C LYS A 120 -10.92 16.92 23.01
N SER A 121 -9.61 16.67 23.08
CA SER A 121 -8.62 17.66 23.55
C SER A 121 -8.28 18.72 22.50
N LYS A 122 -8.35 18.34 21.22
CA LYS A 122 -8.02 19.24 20.08
C LYS A 122 -9.26 19.70 19.33
N HIS A 123 -10.44 19.25 19.74
CA HIS A 123 -11.73 19.60 19.15
C HIS A 123 -11.77 19.34 17.65
N ILE A 124 -11.25 18.19 17.22
CA ILE A 124 -11.23 17.76 15.81
C ILE A 124 -11.83 16.38 15.64
N LEU A 125 -12.43 16.14 14.48
CA LEU A 125 -13.09 14.93 14.06
C LEU A 125 -12.30 14.27 12.93
N PHE A 126 -12.26 12.93 12.94
CA PHE A 126 -11.57 12.09 11.98
C PHE A 126 -12.56 11.18 11.27
N PHE A 127 -12.56 11.19 9.94
CA PHE A 127 -13.44 10.35 9.15
C PHE A 127 -12.96 8.88 9.14
N TYR A 128 -13.91 7.94 9.16
CA TYR A 128 -13.62 6.51 9.32
C TYR A 128 -12.76 5.90 8.21
N ASP A 129 -12.85 6.43 6.98
CA ASP A 129 -12.12 5.87 5.83
C ASP A 129 -10.60 6.14 5.87
N LEU A 130 -10.16 7.15 6.62
CA LEU A 130 -8.75 7.51 6.73
C LEU A 130 -7.88 6.36 7.23
N TRP A 131 -8.40 5.58 8.17
CA TRP A 131 -7.64 4.60 8.92
C TRP A 131 -7.20 3.42 8.06
N SER A 132 -8.10 2.86 7.25
CA SER A 132 -7.76 1.77 6.31
C SER A 132 -6.68 2.22 5.33
N ASN A 133 -6.76 3.46 4.83
CA ASN A 133 -5.79 4.03 3.89
C ASN A 133 -4.41 4.22 4.53
N ILE A 134 -4.33 4.65 5.80
CA ILE A 134 -3.08 4.67 6.57
C ILE A 134 -2.47 3.26 6.68
N HIS A 135 -3.31 2.25 6.99
CA HIS A 135 -2.86 0.86 7.05
C HIS A 135 -2.33 0.36 5.69
N TYR A 136 -3.01 0.68 4.59
CA TYR A 136 -2.56 0.34 3.23
C TYR A 136 -1.21 0.94 2.92
N GLY A 137 -0.97 2.21 3.27
CA GLY A 137 0.33 2.84 3.09
C GLY A 137 1.44 2.13 3.86
N PHE A 138 1.20 1.83 5.15
CA PHE A 138 2.20 1.18 5.99
C PHE A 138 2.51 -0.26 5.53
N ILE A 139 1.47 -1.09 5.41
CA ILE A 139 1.62 -2.51 5.07
C ILE A 139 2.07 -2.68 3.62
N GLY A 140 1.66 -1.80 2.72
CA GLY A 140 2.10 -1.81 1.32
C GLY A 140 3.60 -1.60 1.20
N LYS A 141 4.14 -0.57 1.87
CA LYS A 141 5.61 -0.36 1.91
C LYS A 141 6.32 -1.51 2.59
N ALA A 142 5.76 -2.04 3.67
CA ALA A 142 6.32 -3.20 4.35
C ALA A 142 6.38 -4.43 3.44
N ALA A 143 5.37 -4.65 2.60
CA ALA A 143 5.34 -5.73 1.64
C ALA A 143 6.33 -5.53 0.48
N GLY A 144 6.79 -4.30 0.23
CA GLY A 144 7.78 -3.97 -0.79
C GLY A 144 7.22 -3.33 -2.05
N PHE A 145 5.96 -2.87 -2.01
CA PHE A 145 5.44 -1.98 -3.05
C PHE A 145 6.14 -0.62 -2.96
N THR A 146 6.31 0.01 -4.12
CA THR A 146 6.78 1.38 -4.21
C THR A 146 5.67 2.35 -3.80
N GLU A 147 6.04 3.55 -3.37
CA GLU A 147 5.06 4.61 -3.08
C GLU A 147 4.20 4.95 -4.30
N TRP A 148 4.80 4.89 -5.50
CA TRP A 148 4.06 5.05 -6.74
C TRP A 148 2.99 3.98 -6.88
N GLU A 149 3.28 2.70 -6.68
CA GLU A 149 2.26 1.65 -6.87
C GLU A 149 1.10 1.75 -5.88
N LEU A 150 1.37 2.32 -4.71
CA LEU A 150 0.39 2.56 -3.66
C LEU A 150 -0.30 3.93 -3.80
N THR A 151 0.02 4.74 -4.81
CA THR A 151 -0.62 6.06 -5.05
C THR A 151 -1.03 6.27 -6.50
N ALA A 152 -0.50 5.49 -7.45
CA ALA A 152 -0.70 5.63 -8.89
C ALA A 152 -2.07 5.15 -9.37
N GLY A 153 -2.88 4.56 -8.49
CA GLY A 153 -4.32 4.48 -8.73
C GLY A 153 -4.94 5.88 -8.94
N ALA A 154 -4.34 6.93 -8.38
CA ALA A 154 -4.84 8.31 -8.36
C ALA A 154 -4.57 9.18 -9.60
N GLY A 155 -3.71 8.78 -10.53
CA GLY A 155 -3.33 9.65 -11.65
C GLY A 155 -1.87 9.62 -12.03
N VAL A 156 -1.64 9.35 -13.31
CA VAL A 156 -0.35 9.11 -13.96
C VAL A 156 0.50 10.39 -14.13
N ALA A 157 0.03 11.57 -13.71
CA ALA A 157 0.55 12.83 -14.24
C ALA A 157 1.82 13.40 -13.60
N GLN A 158 2.39 12.84 -12.52
CA GLN A 158 3.50 13.52 -11.82
C GLN A 158 4.69 12.66 -11.37
N LEU A 159 4.94 11.50 -11.98
CA LEU A 159 6.25 10.86 -11.83
C LEU A 159 7.25 11.36 -12.87
N LYS A 160 7.91 12.47 -12.55
CA LYS A 160 9.23 12.78 -13.12
C LYS A 160 10.30 12.23 -12.19
N ASP A 161 10.85 11.06 -12.54
CA ASP A 161 12.26 10.78 -12.23
C ASP A 161 12.92 9.80 -13.22
N ASN A 162 14.24 9.84 -13.24
CA ASN A 162 15.14 9.72 -14.41
C ASN A 162 15.39 8.33 -15.01
N ASN A 163 14.37 7.48 -15.22
CA ASN A 163 14.56 6.24 -15.99
C ASN A 163 13.43 5.96 -16.99
N ARG A 164 13.35 6.81 -18.02
CA ARG A 164 12.18 6.92 -18.92
C ARG A 164 11.84 5.67 -19.74
N THR A 165 12.77 4.75 -19.98
CA THR A 165 12.57 3.67 -20.96
C THR A 165 11.93 2.40 -20.38
N PHE A 166 12.39 1.93 -19.23
CA PHE A 166 11.77 0.77 -18.56
C PHE A 166 10.44 1.15 -17.92
N THR A 167 10.36 2.38 -17.39
CA THR A 167 9.18 2.88 -16.70
C THR A 167 8.03 3.18 -17.65
N SER A 168 8.27 3.64 -18.89
CA SER A 168 7.16 3.96 -19.82
C SER A 168 6.42 2.71 -20.32
N TRP A 169 7.15 1.67 -20.75
CA TRP A 169 6.55 0.42 -21.21
C TRP A 169 5.91 -0.37 -20.07
N THR A 170 6.56 -0.45 -18.89
CA THR A 170 5.94 -1.09 -17.72
C THR A 170 4.73 -0.30 -17.23
N SER A 171 4.75 1.03 -17.27
CA SER A 171 3.62 1.89 -16.91
C SER A 171 2.42 1.63 -17.80
N GLN A 172 2.56 1.55 -19.13
CA GLN A 172 1.42 1.28 -20.02
C GLN A 172 0.92 -0.18 -19.92
N TYR A 173 1.83 -1.16 -19.78
CA TYR A 173 1.48 -2.57 -19.58
C TYR A 173 0.73 -2.78 -18.26
N PHE A 174 1.24 -2.23 -17.16
CA PHE A 174 0.60 -2.31 -15.86
C PHE A 174 -0.67 -1.48 -15.80
N GLN A 175 -0.74 -0.28 -16.37
CA GLN A 175 -1.99 0.51 -16.43
C GLN A 175 -3.10 -0.26 -17.14
N ASN A 176 -2.83 -0.82 -18.32
CA ASN A 176 -3.82 -1.62 -19.05
C ASN A 176 -4.19 -2.91 -18.28
N ARG A 177 -3.22 -3.53 -17.59
CA ARG A 177 -3.45 -4.75 -16.80
C ARG A 177 -4.22 -4.46 -15.50
N PHE A 178 -3.93 -3.36 -14.80
CA PHE A 178 -4.65 -2.87 -13.62
C PHE A 178 -6.09 -2.50 -13.99
N ARG A 179 -6.28 -1.81 -15.13
CA ARG A 179 -7.60 -1.57 -15.70
C ARG A 179 -8.37 -2.88 -15.96
N ASN A 180 -7.67 -3.91 -16.44
CA ASN A 180 -8.24 -5.24 -16.70
C ASN A 180 -8.31 -6.17 -15.46
N ILE A 181 -7.66 -5.82 -14.33
CA ILE A 181 -7.83 -6.48 -13.02
C ILE A 181 -9.18 -6.07 -12.40
N GLY A 182 -9.86 -5.05 -12.95
CA GLY A 182 -11.31 -4.92 -12.90
C GLY A 182 -11.88 -4.89 -11.49
N ASP A 183 -11.60 -3.84 -10.73
CA ASP A 183 -12.59 -3.31 -9.78
C ASP A 183 -12.38 -1.80 -9.69
N ALA A 184 -13.42 -1.04 -10.02
CA ALA A 184 -13.48 0.39 -9.76
C ALA A 184 -13.16 0.70 -8.28
N ASP A 185 -13.44 -0.23 -7.35
CA ASP A 185 -13.17 -0.08 -5.92
C ASP A 185 -11.68 -0.06 -5.54
N PHE A 186 -10.81 -0.79 -6.25
CA PHE A 186 -9.38 -0.76 -5.98
C PHE A 186 -8.75 0.54 -6.47
N LEU A 187 -9.23 1.07 -7.60
CA LEU A 187 -8.79 2.37 -8.13
C LEU A 187 -9.40 3.54 -7.36
N ALA A 188 -10.67 3.44 -6.96
CA ALA A 188 -11.37 4.45 -6.18
C ALA A 188 -10.72 4.70 -4.81
N ALA A 189 -10.14 3.67 -4.16
CA ALA A 189 -9.38 3.83 -2.92
C ALA A 189 -8.13 4.74 -3.06
N PHE A 190 -7.72 5.06 -4.30
CA PHE A 190 -6.62 5.96 -4.59
C PHE A 190 -7.08 7.25 -5.28
N ASP A 191 -8.36 7.42 -5.63
CA ASP A 191 -8.82 8.52 -6.48
C ASP A 191 -9.00 9.87 -5.74
N ASP A 192 -9.18 9.89 -4.42
CA ASP A 192 -9.30 11.14 -3.64
C ASP A 192 -7.94 11.60 -3.08
N ALA A 193 -7.70 12.90 -3.14
CA ALA A 193 -6.55 13.54 -2.51
C ALA A 193 -6.48 13.26 -0.99
N SER A 194 -7.65 13.11 -0.32
CA SER A 194 -7.69 12.70 1.10
C SER A 194 -7.14 11.31 1.33
N ASP A 195 -7.47 10.37 0.45
CA ASP A 195 -7.04 8.98 0.59
C ASP A 195 -5.54 8.85 0.32
N ASN A 196 -5.05 9.60 -0.67
CA ASN A 196 -3.62 9.70 -0.95
C ASN A 196 -2.82 10.28 0.23
N GLU A 197 -3.32 11.29 0.93
CA GLU A 197 -2.63 11.82 2.10
C GLU A 197 -2.64 10.82 3.27
N ALA A 198 -3.75 10.10 3.46
CA ALA A 198 -3.83 9.02 4.45
C ALA A 198 -2.81 7.90 4.16
N ILE A 199 -2.67 7.49 2.90
CA ILE A 199 -1.64 6.53 2.47
C ILE A 199 -0.23 7.08 2.74
N LYS A 200 0.03 8.35 2.44
CA LYS A 200 1.32 9.00 2.71
C LYS A 200 1.64 9.08 4.20
N ILE A 201 0.64 9.27 5.07
CA ILE A 201 0.83 9.12 6.53
C ILE A 201 1.32 7.72 6.85
N GLY A 202 0.70 6.68 6.26
CA GLY A 202 1.16 5.30 6.36
C GLY A 202 2.62 5.12 5.92
N PHE A 203 3.05 5.81 4.85
CA PHE A 203 4.44 5.77 4.39
C PHE A 203 5.41 6.32 5.42
N ARG A 204 5.12 7.51 5.97
CA ARG A 204 5.97 8.17 6.97
C ARG A 204 6.06 7.35 8.26
N LEU A 205 4.96 6.72 8.65
CA LEU A 205 4.94 5.80 9.78
C LEU A 205 5.83 4.58 9.50
N TYR A 206 5.77 3.99 8.31
CA TYR A 206 6.65 2.88 7.94
C TYR A 206 8.12 3.29 7.90
N ASP A 207 8.45 4.46 7.34
CA ASP A 207 9.84 4.92 7.30
C ASP A 207 10.43 5.09 8.70
N ARG A 208 9.59 5.48 9.68
CA ARG A 208 9.99 5.65 11.07
C ARG A 208 10.01 4.34 11.87
N PHE A 209 9.03 3.45 11.67
CA PHE A 209 8.79 2.31 12.55
C PHE A 209 8.86 0.94 11.88
N GLY A 210 9.00 0.87 10.55
CA GLY A 210 8.95 -0.38 9.79
C GLY A 210 10.03 -1.39 10.18
N ARG A 211 11.17 -0.93 10.72
CA ARG A 211 12.24 -1.78 11.28
C ARG A 211 12.00 -2.18 12.74
N THR A 212 11.22 -1.41 13.48
CA THR A 212 10.91 -1.62 14.90
C THR A 212 9.41 -1.46 15.16
N PRO A 213 8.56 -2.37 14.65
CA PRO A 213 7.11 -2.19 14.65
C PRO A 213 6.48 -2.20 16.04
N SER A 214 7.17 -2.81 17.01
CA SER A 214 6.78 -2.78 18.43
C SER A 214 6.80 -1.38 19.04
N LEU A 215 7.52 -0.43 18.43
CA LEU A 215 7.56 0.98 18.87
C LEU A 215 6.45 1.84 18.24
N LEU A 216 5.72 1.32 17.25
CA LEU A 216 4.55 2.00 16.72
C LEU A 216 3.48 2.05 17.81
N THR A 217 2.93 3.23 18.08
CA THR A 217 1.84 3.42 19.04
C THR A 217 0.67 4.18 18.40
N ALA A 218 -0.50 4.09 19.02
CA ALA A 218 -1.65 4.91 18.66
C ALA A 218 -1.31 6.42 18.62
N GLN A 219 -0.50 6.88 19.57
CA GLN A 219 -0.08 8.28 19.63
C GLN A 219 0.83 8.65 18.45
N SER A 220 1.69 7.73 17.99
CA SER A 220 2.52 7.94 16.80
C SER A 220 1.68 8.15 15.55
N ILE A 221 0.60 7.38 15.38
CA ILE A 221 -0.35 7.52 14.27
C ILE A 221 -1.03 8.89 14.34
N LEU A 222 -1.63 9.22 15.49
CA LEU A 222 -2.30 10.49 15.70
C LEU A 222 -1.37 11.69 15.47
N SER A 223 -0.12 11.61 15.95
CA SER A 223 0.88 12.65 15.75
C SER A 223 1.20 12.90 14.28
N GLU A 224 1.26 11.88 13.42
CA GLU A 224 1.46 12.07 11.99
C GLU A 224 0.21 12.62 11.29
N MET A 225 -1.00 12.25 11.75
CA MET A 225 -2.25 12.82 11.23
C MET A 225 -2.38 14.32 11.58
N TYR A 226 -2.03 14.72 12.80
CA TYR A 226 -2.04 16.14 13.19
C TYR A 226 -1.05 16.96 12.37
N LYS A 227 0.15 16.41 12.08
CA LYS A 227 1.12 17.09 11.21
C LYS A 227 0.59 17.31 9.81
N SER A 228 -0.06 16.31 9.21
CA SER A 228 -0.73 16.52 7.90
C SER A 228 -1.79 17.60 8.00
N TYR A 229 -2.65 17.55 9.02
CA TYR A 229 -3.70 18.55 9.19
C TYR A 229 -3.15 19.99 9.37
N GLN A 230 -2.12 20.16 10.19
CA GLN A 230 -1.47 21.45 10.43
C GLN A 230 -0.76 22.02 9.20
N ASN A 231 -0.25 21.14 8.34
CA ASN A 231 0.40 21.52 7.09
C ASN A 231 -0.58 21.67 5.92
N ASN A 232 -1.89 21.83 6.20
CA ASN A 232 -2.96 21.91 5.21
C ASN A 232 -3.00 20.72 4.24
N GLY A 233 -2.58 19.55 4.70
CA GLY A 233 -2.77 18.30 3.98
C GLY A 233 -4.24 18.08 3.72
N LEU A 234 -4.57 17.64 2.51
CA LEU A 234 -5.93 17.23 2.15
C LEU A 234 -6.21 15.95 2.92
N ILE A 235 -6.81 16.05 4.10
CA ILE A 235 -7.18 14.91 4.93
C ILE A 235 -8.58 15.17 5.47
N ASN A 236 -9.43 14.15 5.48
CA ASN A 236 -10.81 14.21 5.96
C ASN A 236 -10.91 14.38 7.49
N ILE A 237 -10.41 15.52 7.97
CA ILE A 237 -10.43 15.99 9.36
C ILE A 237 -11.15 17.35 9.39
N LYS A 238 -12.02 17.56 10.38
CA LYS A 238 -12.73 18.83 10.56
C LYS A 238 -12.87 19.22 12.02
N LYS A 239 -13.20 20.48 12.30
CA LYS A 239 -13.52 20.93 13.67
C LYS A 239 -14.75 20.20 14.21
N CYS A 240 -14.70 19.85 15.49
CA CYS A 240 -15.82 19.27 16.21
C CYS A 240 -16.82 20.36 16.58
N PRO A 241 -18.12 20.24 16.22
CA PRO A 241 -19.12 21.25 16.55
C PRO A 241 -19.59 21.22 18.00
N ASN A 242 -19.15 20.23 18.80
CA ASN A 242 -19.59 20.01 20.18
C ASN A 242 -18.61 20.57 21.22
N HIS A 243 -17.63 21.37 20.79
CA HIS A 243 -16.67 22.07 21.64
C HIS A 243 -16.44 23.47 21.08
#